data_AF-A0A7J7R714-F1
#
_entry.id   AF-A0A7J7R714-F1
#
_cell.length_a   1.000
_cell.length_b   1.000
_cell.length_c   1.000
_cell.angle_alpha   90.00
_cell.angle_beta   90.00
_cell.angle_gamma   90.00
#
_symmetry.space_group_name_H-M   'P 1'
#
loop_
_entity.id
_entity.type
_entity.pdbx_description
1 polymer ?
#
loop_
_entity_poly.entity_id
_entity_poly.type
_entity_poly.pdbx_seq_one_letter_code
_entity_poly.pdbx_strand_id
1 'polypeptide(L)'
;MFPYSLPPDPKEVAAIEARRNREKERQKRFFDVRTRVMGVDVEALNSQVEERKLREAKERSKDEAHDELREKLRVAVETRAAQLAKLEESCRIAMKYAVANAHKVQAAEVAERRLQEYRREQEANLKEIHHQIKSDLLNEKAQILTPAGTVPTASRILPYGGKGKGGIPEKQASVKKAQAAQCHEKEMQRRAEQARDAEWERQAVCLAQASLELEEQERQLCAEFRRGLGSFNQQLAYDHKAQ
;
A
#
# COMPACT_ATOMS: atom_id res chain seq x y z
N MET A 1 147.95 22.91 -48.38
CA MET A 1 146.55 23.39 -48.39
C MET A 1 145.81 22.58 -47.34
N PHE A 2 145.44 23.19 -46.21
CA PHE A 2 144.74 22.52 -45.11
C PHE A 2 143.26 22.34 -45.49
N PRO A 3 142.68 21.12 -45.47
CA PRO A 3 141.25 20.98 -45.71
C PRO A 3 140.50 21.31 -44.41
N TYR A 4 139.75 22.41 -44.47
CA TYR A 4 138.77 22.79 -43.45
C TYR A 4 137.66 21.74 -43.41
N SER A 5 137.67 20.85 -42.41
CA SER A 5 136.45 20.13 -42.04
C SER A 5 135.51 21.11 -41.34
N LEU A 6 134.40 21.43 -42.00
CA LEU A 6 133.28 22.13 -41.36
C LEU A 6 132.86 21.35 -40.10
N PRO A 7 132.59 22.03 -38.97
CA PRO A 7 132.12 21.36 -37.77
C PRO A 7 130.81 20.63 -38.11
N PRO A 8 130.71 19.33 -37.79
CA PRO A 8 129.58 18.52 -38.19
C PRO A 8 128.28 19.08 -37.58
N ASP A 9 127.20 19.09 -38.38
CA ASP A 9 125.90 19.62 -37.96
C ASP A 9 125.45 18.90 -36.68
N PRO A 10 125.14 19.62 -35.58
CA PRO A 10 124.72 19.01 -34.32
C PRO A 10 123.54 18.03 -34.48
N LYS A 11 122.68 18.22 -35.48
CA LYS A 11 121.59 17.26 -35.78
C LYS A 11 122.10 15.95 -36.38
N GLU A 12 123.09 16.03 -37.27
CA GLU A 12 123.71 14.85 -37.90
C GLU A 12 124.52 14.05 -36.89
N VAL A 13 125.28 14.73 -36.02
CA VAL A 13 126.01 14.09 -34.92
C VAL A 13 125.04 13.39 -33.97
N ALA A 14 123.96 14.04 -33.56
CA ALA A 14 122.94 13.44 -32.69
C ALA A 14 122.24 12.23 -33.34
N ALA A 15 121.97 12.27 -34.64
CA ALA A 15 121.39 11.15 -35.37
C ALA A 15 122.35 9.95 -35.48
N ILE A 16 123.64 10.21 -35.73
CA ILE A 16 124.69 9.18 -35.76
C ILE A 16 124.86 8.55 -34.37
N GLU A 17 124.88 9.36 -33.31
CA GLU A 17 124.95 8.87 -31.93
C GLU A 17 123.73 8.07 -31.54
N ALA A 18 122.52 8.52 -31.87
CA ALA A 18 121.28 7.78 -31.63
C ALA A 18 121.28 6.42 -32.37
N ARG A 19 121.74 6.38 -33.62
CA ARG A 19 121.90 5.14 -34.38
C ARG A 19 122.92 4.21 -33.74
N ARG A 20 124.06 4.75 -33.32
CA ARG A 20 125.13 3.99 -32.63
C ARG A 20 124.63 3.45 -31.29
N ASN A 21 123.81 4.19 -30.56
CA ASN A 21 123.22 3.76 -29.29
C ASN A 21 122.16 2.67 -29.49
N ARG A 22 121.28 2.79 -30.50
CA ARG A 22 120.33 1.72 -30.88
C ARG A 22 121.04 0.42 -31.28
N GLU A 23 122.13 0.52 -32.05
CA GLU A 23 122.91 -0.68 -32.44
C GLU A 23 123.61 -1.31 -31.23
N LYS A 24 124.11 -0.50 -30.28
CA LYS A 24 124.65 -1.02 -28.99
C LYS A 24 123.56 -1.74 -28.19
N GLU A 25 122.36 -1.17 -28.08
CA GLU A 25 121.22 -1.81 -27.39
C GLU A 25 120.75 -3.10 -28.09
N ARG A 26 120.81 -3.16 -29.42
CA ARG A 26 120.54 -4.36 -30.20
C ARG A 26 121.61 -5.43 -29.98
N GLN A 27 122.89 -5.06 -30.05
CA GLN A 27 124.00 -5.98 -29.81
C GLN A 27 123.94 -6.55 -28.38
N LYS A 28 123.67 -5.72 -27.37
CA LYS A 28 123.45 -6.17 -25.99
C LYS A 28 122.39 -7.28 -25.90
N ARG A 29 121.27 -7.15 -26.62
CA ARG A 29 120.21 -8.17 -26.69
C ARG A 29 120.59 -9.43 -27.49
N PHE A 30 121.44 -9.29 -28.50
CA PHE A 30 121.84 -10.41 -29.36
C PHE A 30 122.96 -11.27 -28.75
N PHE A 31 123.88 -10.64 -28.00
CA PHE A 31 125.01 -11.31 -27.37
C PHE A 31 124.69 -11.93 -26.01
N ASP A 32 123.67 -11.44 -25.29
CA ASP A 32 123.18 -12.09 -24.08
C ASP A 32 122.23 -13.26 -24.45
N VAL A 33 122.70 -14.48 -24.18
CA VAL A 33 121.99 -15.72 -24.51
C VAL A 33 120.64 -15.80 -23.80
N ARG A 34 120.51 -15.26 -22.57
CA ARG A 34 119.30 -15.38 -21.77
C ARG A 34 118.18 -14.50 -22.33
N THR A 35 118.49 -13.25 -22.68
CA THR A 35 117.52 -12.33 -23.32
C THR A 35 117.21 -12.72 -24.76
N ARG A 36 118.13 -13.38 -25.47
CA ARG A 36 117.89 -13.93 -26.81
C ARG A 36 116.95 -15.15 -26.82
N VAL A 37 117.06 -16.03 -25.82
CA VAL A 37 116.25 -17.27 -25.73
C VAL A 37 114.92 -17.02 -25.01
N MET A 38 114.90 -16.20 -23.96
CA MET A 38 113.70 -15.87 -23.18
C MET A 38 113.63 -14.35 -22.91
N GLY A 39 113.38 -13.56 -23.95
CA GLY A 39 113.13 -12.14 -23.83
C GLY A 39 111.72 -11.88 -23.29
N VAL A 40 111.60 -11.59 -21.99
CA VAL A 40 110.32 -11.27 -21.34
C VAL A 40 110.45 -9.92 -20.63
N ASP A 41 109.53 -9.00 -20.93
CA ASP A 41 109.40 -7.73 -20.21
C ASP A 41 108.50 -7.93 -18.99
N VAL A 42 109.12 -8.19 -17.85
CA VAL A 42 108.43 -8.48 -16.59
C VAL A 42 107.69 -7.24 -16.06
N GLU A 43 108.21 -6.03 -16.30
CA GLU A 43 107.59 -4.79 -15.85
C GLU A 43 106.32 -4.48 -16.64
N ALA A 44 106.35 -4.68 -17.96
CA ALA A 44 105.16 -4.54 -18.80
C ALA A 44 104.09 -5.60 -18.46
N LEU A 45 104.48 -6.85 -18.22
CA LEU A 45 103.55 -7.91 -17.81
C LEU A 45 102.92 -7.63 -16.44
N ASN A 46 103.72 -7.19 -15.46
CA ASN A 46 103.19 -6.80 -14.15
C ASN A 46 102.19 -5.64 -14.27
N SER A 47 102.51 -4.64 -15.11
CA SER A 47 101.60 -3.52 -15.37
C SER A 47 100.27 -3.98 -15.99
N GLN A 48 100.30 -4.91 -16.95
CA GLN A 48 99.10 -5.49 -17.56
C GLN A 48 98.27 -6.32 -16.55
N VAL A 49 98.92 -7.07 -15.67
CA VAL A 49 98.25 -7.85 -14.63
C VAL A 49 97.54 -6.92 -13.64
N GLU A 50 98.19 -5.84 -13.19
CA GLU A 50 97.57 -4.86 -12.30
C GLU A 50 96.42 -4.11 -12.97
N GLU A 51 96.56 -3.72 -14.24
CA GLU A 51 95.46 -3.10 -14.99
C GLU A 51 94.26 -4.04 -15.12
N ARG A 52 94.50 -5.33 -15.39
CA ARG A 52 93.44 -6.34 -15.45
C ARG A 52 92.76 -6.51 -14.10
N LYS A 53 93.51 -6.61 -13.00
CA LYS A 53 92.93 -6.70 -11.63
C LYS A 53 92.07 -5.48 -11.32
N LEU A 54 92.53 -4.28 -11.67
CA LEU A 54 91.77 -3.05 -11.47
C LEU A 54 90.47 -3.05 -12.28
N ARG A 55 90.51 -3.51 -13.53
CA ARG A 55 89.31 -3.66 -14.37
C ARG A 55 88.32 -4.66 -13.77
N GLU A 56 88.77 -5.84 -13.39
CA GLU A 56 87.93 -6.87 -12.77
C GLU A 56 87.32 -6.38 -11.44
N ALA A 57 88.09 -5.69 -10.60
CA ALA A 57 87.58 -5.12 -9.35
C ALA A 57 86.50 -4.04 -9.60
N LYS A 58 86.70 -3.21 -10.62
CA LYS A 58 85.74 -2.18 -11.01
C LYS A 58 84.45 -2.78 -11.59
N GLU A 59 84.54 -3.85 -12.37
CA GLU A 59 83.37 -4.58 -12.86
C GLU A 59 82.59 -5.23 -11.72
N ARG A 60 83.26 -5.95 -10.82
CA ARG A 60 82.60 -6.54 -9.63
C ARG A 60 81.88 -5.49 -8.79
N SER A 61 82.53 -4.36 -8.53
CA SER A 61 81.90 -3.27 -7.77
C SER A 61 80.67 -2.67 -8.48
N LYS A 62 80.68 -2.61 -9.82
CA LYS A 62 79.50 -2.17 -10.59
C LYS A 62 78.38 -3.20 -10.51
N ASP A 63 78.70 -4.47 -10.66
CA ASP A 63 77.72 -5.57 -10.60
C ASP A 63 77.07 -5.61 -9.22
N GLU A 64 77.86 -5.52 -8.15
CA GLU A 64 77.37 -5.41 -6.76
C GLU A 64 76.44 -4.20 -6.58
N ALA A 65 76.82 -3.03 -7.10
CA ALA A 65 75.97 -1.83 -7.03
C ALA A 65 74.65 -1.99 -7.82
N HIS A 66 74.69 -2.68 -8.96
CA HIS A 66 73.51 -2.99 -9.74
C HIS A 66 72.58 -3.98 -9.03
N ASP A 67 73.13 -5.02 -8.41
CA ASP A 67 72.37 -6.01 -7.65
C ASP A 67 71.72 -5.38 -6.41
N GLU A 68 72.46 -4.53 -5.67
CA GLU A 68 71.89 -3.75 -4.57
C GLU A 68 70.72 -2.87 -5.03
N LEU A 69 70.86 -2.20 -6.18
CA LEU A 69 69.81 -1.35 -6.71
C LEU A 69 68.58 -2.17 -7.11
N ARG A 70 68.78 -3.35 -7.70
CA ARG A 70 67.70 -4.28 -8.06
C ARG A 70 66.93 -4.74 -6.83
N GLU A 71 67.63 -5.14 -5.76
CA GLU A 71 66.98 -5.56 -4.52
C GLU A 71 66.22 -4.40 -3.86
N LYS A 72 66.81 -3.20 -3.81
CA LYS A 72 66.13 -1.99 -3.31
C LYS A 72 64.85 -1.70 -4.10
N LEU A 73 64.90 -1.79 -5.44
CA LEU A 73 63.75 -1.59 -6.30
C LEU A 73 62.68 -2.67 -6.08
N ARG A 74 63.09 -3.93 -5.98
CA ARG A 74 62.19 -5.05 -5.72
C ARG A 74 61.43 -4.85 -4.41
N VAL A 75 62.14 -4.56 -3.31
CA VAL A 75 61.53 -4.29 -2.00
C VAL A 75 60.60 -3.07 -2.07
N ALA A 76 60.98 -2.00 -2.78
CA ALA A 76 60.13 -0.83 -2.95
C ALA A 76 58.82 -1.15 -3.72
N VAL A 77 58.89 -2.00 -4.74
CA VAL A 77 57.71 -2.47 -5.48
C VAL A 77 56.83 -3.36 -4.59
N GLU A 78 57.40 -4.34 -3.90
CA GLU A 78 56.66 -5.25 -3.01
C GLU A 78 55.97 -4.47 -1.87
N THR A 79 56.65 -3.51 -1.24
CA THR A 79 56.08 -2.67 -0.18
C THR A 79 54.94 -1.80 -0.71
N ARG A 80 55.10 -1.17 -1.88
CA ARG A 80 54.03 -0.38 -2.51
C ARG A 80 52.83 -1.26 -2.89
N ALA A 81 53.08 -2.46 -3.43
CA ALA A 81 52.03 -3.41 -3.77
C ALA A 81 51.23 -3.83 -2.52
N ALA A 82 51.92 -4.13 -1.41
CA ALA A 82 51.28 -4.46 -0.14
C ALA A 82 50.45 -3.30 0.43
N GLN A 83 50.94 -2.06 0.32
CA GLN A 83 50.19 -0.86 0.73
C GLN A 83 48.91 -0.68 -0.11
N LEU A 84 49.00 -0.82 -1.42
CA LEU A 84 47.85 -0.72 -2.32
C LEU A 84 46.81 -1.82 -2.04
N ALA A 85 47.25 -3.06 -1.83
CA ALA A 85 46.34 -4.17 -1.50
C ALA A 85 45.57 -3.91 -0.20
N LYS A 86 46.24 -3.41 0.85
CA LYS A 86 45.58 -3.05 2.13
C LYS A 86 44.56 -1.93 1.93
N LEU A 87 44.90 -0.90 1.17
CA LEU A 87 43.98 0.20 0.88
C LEU A 87 42.77 -0.30 0.10
N GLU A 88 42.97 -1.10 -0.94
CA GLU A 88 41.89 -1.68 -1.75
C GLU A 88 40.94 -2.54 -0.90
N GLU A 89 41.49 -3.39 -0.03
CA GLU A 89 40.67 -4.20 0.88
C GLU A 89 39.85 -3.33 1.82
N SER A 90 40.45 -2.30 2.43
CA SER A 90 39.74 -1.36 3.30
C SER A 90 38.61 -0.63 2.57
N CYS A 91 38.86 -0.17 1.34
CA CYS A 91 37.85 0.49 0.50
C CYS A 91 36.72 -0.48 0.14
N ARG A 92 37.05 -1.73 -0.20
CA ARG A 92 36.07 -2.76 -0.53
C ARG A 92 35.18 -3.09 0.67
N ILE A 93 35.75 -3.20 1.86
CA ILE A 93 35.00 -3.43 3.10
C ILE A 93 34.08 -2.22 3.37
N ALA A 94 34.61 -1.00 3.33
CA ALA A 94 33.83 0.22 3.54
C ALA A 94 32.66 0.33 2.54
N MET A 95 32.88 0.03 1.26
CA MET A 95 31.84 0.03 0.24
C MET A 95 30.75 -1.01 0.51
N LYS A 96 31.13 -2.23 0.91
CA LYS A 96 30.18 -3.27 1.32
C LYS A 96 29.31 -2.82 2.49
N TYR A 97 29.91 -2.19 3.52
CA TYR A 97 29.17 -1.66 4.65
C TYR A 97 28.21 -0.52 4.24
N ALA A 98 28.65 0.41 3.41
CA ALA A 98 27.82 1.50 2.91
C ALA A 98 26.59 0.96 2.15
N VAL A 99 26.78 -0.02 1.26
CA VAL A 99 25.70 -0.68 0.53
C VAL A 99 24.74 -1.41 1.46
N ALA A 100 25.26 -2.17 2.43
CA ALA A 100 24.42 -2.88 3.39
C ALA A 100 23.57 -1.91 4.22
N ASN A 101 24.13 -0.77 4.62
CA ASN A 101 23.40 0.27 5.35
C ASN A 101 22.34 0.93 4.45
N ALA A 102 22.64 1.23 3.19
CA ALA A 102 21.67 1.76 2.24
C ALA A 102 20.50 0.79 2.03
N HIS A 103 20.77 -0.51 1.86
CA HIS A 103 19.73 -1.53 1.74
C HIS A 103 18.85 -1.63 3.00
N LYS A 104 19.44 -1.50 4.19
CA LYS A 104 18.67 -1.47 5.45
C LYS A 104 17.72 -0.27 5.50
N VAL A 105 18.21 0.92 5.16
CA VAL A 105 17.39 2.14 5.12
C VAL A 105 16.29 2.02 4.07
N GLN A 106 16.62 1.55 2.87
CA GLN A 106 15.63 1.30 1.81
C GLN A 106 14.56 0.29 2.23
N ALA A 107 14.94 -0.79 2.91
CA ALA A 107 13.98 -1.77 3.41
C ALA A 107 13.03 -1.16 4.45
N ALA A 108 13.55 -0.31 5.35
CA ALA A 108 12.73 0.42 6.31
C ALA A 108 11.78 1.40 5.62
N GLU A 109 12.26 2.19 4.66
CA GLU A 109 11.42 3.11 3.87
C GLU A 109 10.29 2.37 3.14
N VAL A 110 10.59 1.23 2.52
CA VAL A 110 9.59 0.41 1.83
C VAL A 110 8.56 -0.14 2.83
N ALA A 111 8.99 -0.57 4.01
CA ALA A 111 8.07 -1.03 5.06
C ALA A 111 7.15 0.09 5.55
N GLU A 112 7.68 1.29 5.79
CA GLU A 112 6.88 2.46 6.18
C GLU A 112 5.88 2.86 5.10
N ARG A 113 6.28 2.85 3.82
CA ARG A 113 5.37 3.14 2.70
C ARG A 113 4.20 2.17 2.67
N ARG A 114 4.44 0.87 2.85
CA ARG A 114 3.37 -0.14 2.92
C ARG A 114 2.40 0.11 4.06
N LEU A 115 2.91 0.50 5.24
CA LEU A 115 2.05 0.84 6.38
C LEU A 115 1.20 2.08 6.10
N GLN A 116 1.77 3.09 5.44
CA GLN A 116 1.05 4.29 5.03
C GLN A 116 -0.03 3.98 4.00
N GLU A 117 0.28 3.13 3.00
CA GLU A 117 -0.67 2.67 1.99
C GLU A 117 -1.83 1.92 2.64
N TYR A 118 -1.54 0.95 3.52
CA TYR A 118 -2.56 0.23 4.27
C TYR A 118 -3.46 1.19 5.08
N ARG A 119 -2.87 2.18 5.76
CA ARG A 119 -3.64 3.19 6.50
C ARG A 119 -4.54 4.01 5.58
N ARG A 120 -4.03 4.43 4.42
CA ARG A 120 -4.81 5.18 3.41
C ARG A 120 -5.97 4.34 2.88
N GLU A 121 -5.76 3.06 2.63
CA GLU A 121 -6.82 2.13 2.23
C GLU A 121 -7.90 2.01 3.31
N GLN A 122 -7.51 1.85 4.58
CA GLN A 122 -8.49 1.81 5.68
C GLN A 122 -9.30 3.11 5.78
N GLU A 123 -8.64 4.27 5.65
CA GLU A 123 -9.32 5.56 5.64
C GLU A 123 -10.27 5.72 4.43
N ALA A 124 -9.88 5.23 3.26
CA ALA A 124 -10.73 5.23 2.06
C ALA A 124 -11.94 4.31 2.24
N ASN A 125 -11.73 3.09 2.74
CA ASN A 125 -12.79 2.13 3.04
C ASN A 125 -13.81 2.70 4.04
N LEU A 126 -13.34 3.34 5.11
CA LEU A 126 -14.21 3.99 6.10
C LEU A 126 -15.03 5.14 5.49
N LYS A 127 -14.41 5.96 4.64
CA LYS A 127 -15.11 7.03 3.93
C LYS A 127 -16.17 6.47 2.99
N GLU A 128 -15.87 5.38 2.28
CA GLU A 128 -16.81 4.70 1.40
C GLU A 128 -18.01 4.14 2.19
N ILE A 129 -17.75 3.41 3.29
CA ILE A 129 -18.81 2.88 4.16
C ILE A 129 -19.67 4.02 4.69
N HIS A 130 -19.06 5.09 5.20
CA HIS A 130 -19.80 6.24 5.70
C HIS A 130 -20.63 6.92 4.59
N HIS A 131 -20.08 7.04 3.37
CA HIS A 131 -20.83 7.54 2.22
C HIS A 131 -22.03 6.65 1.89
N GLN A 132 -21.86 5.33 1.88
CA GLN A 132 -22.95 4.38 1.64
C GLN A 132 -24.05 4.51 2.70
N ILE A 133 -23.69 4.57 3.98
CA ILE A 133 -24.65 4.74 5.09
C ILE A 133 -25.40 6.07 4.97
N LYS A 134 -24.71 7.14 4.62
CA LYS A 134 -25.33 8.48 4.48
C LYS A 134 -26.12 8.61 3.17
N SER A 135 -25.86 7.78 2.18
CA SER A 135 -26.55 7.78 0.89
C SER A 135 -28.05 7.61 1.06
N ASP A 136 -28.80 8.31 0.21
CA ASP A 136 -30.25 8.34 0.27
C ASP A 136 -30.90 6.97 -0.02
N LEU A 137 -30.14 6.05 -0.62
CA LEU A 137 -30.56 4.66 -0.81
C LEU A 137 -30.77 3.93 0.54
N LEU A 138 -29.85 4.11 1.50
CA LEU A 138 -29.93 3.47 2.82
C LEU A 138 -30.65 4.35 3.85
N ASN A 139 -30.58 5.68 3.70
CA ASN A 139 -31.16 6.60 4.67
C ASN A 139 -32.61 7.01 4.34
N GLU A 140 -33.21 6.41 3.29
CA GLU A 140 -34.59 6.64 2.84
C GLU A 140 -35.03 8.11 2.86
N LYS A 141 -34.11 9.05 2.63
CA LYS A 141 -34.51 10.45 2.48
C LYS A 141 -35.39 10.52 1.25
N ALA A 142 -36.64 10.92 1.45
CA ALA A 142 -37.63 11.05 0.41
C ALA A 142 -37.21 12.16 -0.55
N GLN A 143 -36.32 11.85 -1.49
CA GLN A 143 -36.17 12.67 -2.68
C GLN A 143 -37.48 12.54 -3.45
N ILE A 144 -38.34 13.55 -3.26
CA ILE A 144 -39.37 13.87 -4.23
C ILE A 144 -38.59 14.29 -5.48
N LEU A 145 -38.30 13.31 -6.35
CA LEU A 145 -37.88 13.62 -7.72
C LEU A 145 -39.05 14.36 -8.35
N THR A 146 -39.02 15.68 -8.23
CA THR A 146 -39.86 16.57 -9.03
C THR A 146 -39.21 16.54 -10.41
N PRO A 147 -39.88 16.01 -11.45
CA PRO A 147 -39.32 16.02 -12.79
C PRO A 147 -39.12 17.50 -13.18
N ALA A 148 -37.89 17.86 -13.55
CA ALA A 148 -37.62 19.17 -14.12
C ALA A 148 -38.49 19.34 -15.37
N GLY A 149 -39.50 20.21 -15.29
CA GLY A 149 -40.34 20.61 -16.43
C GLY A 149 -41.82 20.22 -16.40
N THR A 150 -42.34 19.57 -15.34
CA THR A 150 -43.78 19.28 -15.27
C THR A 150 -44.40 19.67 -13.93
N VAL A 151 -45.48 20.44 -14.02
CA VAL A 151 -46.34 20.92 -12.92
C VAL A 151 -46.70 19.75 -12.00
N PRO A 152 -46.59 19.90 -10.67
CA PRO A 152 -46.91 18.83 -9.73
C PRO A 152 -48.42 18.62 -9.68
N THR A 153 -48.96 17.71 -10.49
CA THR A 153 -50.33 17.24 -10.30
C THR A 153 -50.38 16.36 -9.05
N ALA A 154 -51.06 16.83 -8.02
CA ALA A 154 -51.06 16.32 -6.64
C ALA A 154 -51.53 14.85 -6.42
N SER A 155 -51.66 14.03 -7.47
CA SER A 155 -52.34 12.72 -7.39
C SER A 155 -51.68 11.58 -8.16
N ARG A 156 -50.52 11.76 -8.80
CA ARG A 156 -49.88 10.68 -9.58
C ARG A 156 -48.74 10.03 -8.81
N ILE A 157 -48.92 8.76 -8.42
CA ILE A 157 -47.87 7.90 -7.86
C ILE A 157 -47.08 7.29 -9.03
N LEU A 158 -45.74 7.39 -9.00
CA LEU A 158 -44.88 6.86 -10.06
C LEU A 158 -44.76 5.33 -9.96
N PRO A 159 -45.03 4.56 -11.03
CA PRO A 159 -45.10 3.08 -10.96
C PRO A 159 -43.73 2.36 -10.90
N TYR A 160 -42.63 2.99 -11.32
CA TYR A 160 -41.28 2.38 -11.37
C TYR A 160 -40.37 2.82 -10.22
N GLY A 161 -40.90 2.79 -9.01
CA GLY A 161 -40.09 2.81 -7.80
C GLY A 161 -40.70 1.84 -6.81
N GLY A 162 -39.90 0.97 -6.21
CA GLY A 162 -40.28 0.13 -5.06
C GLY A 162 -40.60 0.94 -3.80
N LYS A 163 -41.28 2.08 -3.96
CA LYS A 163 -41.70 3.02 -2.93
C LYS A 163 -43.23 2.92 -2.78
N GLY A 164 -43.69 1.69 -2.56
CA GLY A 164 -45.02 1.41 -2.01
C GLY A 164 -44.98 1.27 -0.49
N LYS A 165 -44.08 1.98 0.21
CA LYS A 165 -44.05 1.94 1.67
C LYS A 165 -45.10 2.90 2.22
N GLY A 166 -46.21 2.32 2.64
CA GLY A 166 -47.14 2.80 3.68
C GLY A 166 -47.68 4.21 3.51
N GLY A 167 -49.00 4.35 3.32
CA GLY A 167 -49.66 5.65 3.17
C GLY A 167 -49.21 6.69 4.21
N ILE A 168 -49.07 7.94 3.75
CA ILE A 168 -48.63 9.10 4.54
C ILE A 168 -49.32 9.08 5.93
N PRO A 169 -48.57 9.18 7.06
CA PRO A 169 -49.12 9.05 8.41
C PRO A 169 -50.34 9.95 8.66
N GLU A 170 -50.32 11.15 8.07
CA GLU A 170 -51.40 12.14 8.12
C GLU A 170 -52.69 11.65 7.43
N LYS A 171 -52.56 10.95 6.28
CA LYS A 171 -53.70 10.32 5.60
C LYS A 171 -54.26 9.16 6.43
N GLN A 172 -53.41 8.36 7.07
CA GLN A 172 -53.88 7.27 7.94
C GLN A 172 -54.64 7.79 9.17
N ALA A 173 -54.19 8.89 9.77
CA ALA A 173 -54.90 9.52 10.89
C ALA A 173 -56.29 10.04 10.48
N SER A 174 -56.41 10.63 9.29
CA SER A 174 -57.70 11.09 8.76
C SER A 174 -58.69 9.94 8.51
N VAL A 175 -58.19 8.80 8.01
CA VAL A 175 -59.00 7.59 7.80
C VAL A 175 -59.47 6.99 9.13
N LYS A 176 -58.58 6.90 10.13
CA LYS A 176 -58.97 6.42 11.48
C LYS A 176 -60.02 7.31 12.13
N LYS A 177 -59.90 8.64 11.98
CA LYS A 177 -60.90 9.60 12.47
C LYS A 177 -62.26 9.41 11.78
N ALA A 178 -62.27 9.21 10.45
CA ALA A 178 -63.49 8.92 9.70
C ALA A 178 -64.13 7.59 10.13
N GLN A 179 -63.33 6.54 10.36
CA GLN A 179 -63.81 5.25 10.86
C GLN A 179 -64.46 5.37 12.25
N ALA A 180 -63.85 6.13 13.16
CA ALA A 180 -64.42 6.38 14.48
C ALA A 180 -65.78 7.10 14.41
N ALA A 181 -65.90 8.10 13.52
CA ALA A 181 -67.16 8.80 13.28
C ALA A 181 -68.24 7.85 12.73
N GLN A 182 -67.89 6.97 11.79
CA GLN A 182 -68.80 5.95 11.25
C GLN A 182 -69.26 4.94 12.31
N CYS A 183 -68.38 4.52 13.22
CA CYS A 183 -68.75 3.65 14.33
C CYS A 183 -69.76 4.33 15.26
N HIS A 184 -69.52 5.59 15.59
CA HIS A 184 -70.42 6.37 16.45
C HIS A 184 -71.79 6.58 15.80
N GLU A 185 -71.82 6.91 14.51
CA GLU A 185 -73.07 7.05 13.75
C GLU A 185 -73.89 5.76 13.74
N LYS A 186 -73.25 4.61 13.49
CA LYS A 186 -73.93 3.30 13.54
C LYS A 186 -74.47 2.96 14.92
N GLU A 187 -73.77 3.35 15.98
CA GLU A 187 -74.25 3.12 17.34
C GLU A 187 -75.51 3.95 17.64
N MET A 188 -75.54 5.20 17.18
CA MET A 188 -76.72 6.06 17.30
C MET A 188 -77.90 5.50 16.50
N GLN A 189 -77.66 4.99 15.29
CA GLN A 189 -78.70 4.32 14.50
C GLN A 189 -79.30 3.12 15.23
N ARG A 190 -78.45 2.24 15.81
CA ARG A 190 -78.93 1.07 16.58
C ARG A 190 -79.75 1.47 17.80
N ARG A 191 -79.36 2.52 18.52
CA ARG A 191 -80.13 3.02 19.67
C ARG A 191 -81.50 3.56 19.24
N ALA A 192 -81.56 4.26 18.10
CA ALA A 192 -82.82 4.74 17.55
C ALA A 192 -83.74 3.59 17.09
N GLU A 193 -83.18 2.54 16.49
CA GLU A 193 -83.92 1.31 16.16
C GLU A 193 -84.49 0.64 17.41
N GLN A 194 -83.65 0.43 18.43
CA GLN A 194 -84.10 -0.15 19.71
C GLN A 194 -85.22 0.66 20.38
N ALA A 195 -85.17 2.00 20.29
CA ALA A 195 -86.23 2.85 20.81
C ALA A 195 -87.55 2.66 20.05
N ARG A 196 -87.50 2.53 18.72
CA ARG A 196 -88.69 2.24 17.90
C ARG A 196 -89.27 0.86 18.21
N ASP A 197 -88.42 -0.15 18.36
CA ASP A 197 -88.87 -1.50 18.69
C ASP A 197 -89.55 -1.52 20.07
N ALA A 198 -89.00 -0.81 21.06
CA ALA A 198 -89.61 -0.66 22.37
C ALA A 198 -90.96 0.08 22.33
N GLU A 199 -91.12 1.08 21.45
CA GLU A 199 -92.42 1.73 21.22
C GLU A 199 -93.43 0.76 20.62
N TRP A 200 -93.02 -0.07 19.64
CA TRP A 200 -93.87 -1.12 19.08
C TRP A 200 -94.28 -2.17 20.11
N GLU A 201 -93.36 -2.61 20.98
CA GLU A 201 -93.67 -3.54 22.07
C GLU A 201 -94.69 -2.94 23.05
N ARG A 202 -94.53 -1.66 23.42
CA ARG A 202 -95.52 -0.96 24.28
C ARG A 202 -96.89 -0.91 23.62
N GLN A 203 -96.95 -0.57 22.34
CA GLN A 203 -98.21 -0.56 21.60
C GLN A 203 -98.84 -1.95 21.55
N ALA A 204 -98.04 -3.00 21.32
CA ALA A 204 -98.52 -4.38 21.32
C ALA A 204 -99.10 -4.79 22.69
N VAL A 205 -98.47 -4.41 23.79
CA VAL A 205 -99.00 -4.65 25.16
C VAL A 205 -100.32 -3.93 25.38
N CYS A 206 -100.42 -2.64 25.00
CA CYS A 206 -101.67 -1.88 25.13
C CYS A 206 -102.81 -2.50 24.29
N LEU A 207 -102.51 -2.94 23.05
CA LEU A 207 -103.48 -3.63 22.19
C LEU A 207 -103.91 -4.97 22.79
N ALA A 208 -102.98 -5.75 23.36
CA ALA A 208 -103.29 -7.00 24.04
C ALA A 208 -104.19 -6.77 25.27
N GLN A 209 -103.91 -5.75 26.08
CA GLN A 209 -104.76 -5.37 27.21
C GLN A 209 -106.16 -4.98 26.76
N ALA A 210 -106.28 -4.11 25.75
CA ALA A 210 -107.57 -3.72 25.19
C ALA A 210 -108.35 -4.93 24.62
N SER A 211 -107.67 -5.91 24.02
CA SER A 211 -108.32 -7.13 23.54
C SER A 211 -108.88 -7.99 24.68
N LEU A 212 -108.15 -8.12 25.79
CA LEU A 212 -108.62 -8.84 26.98
C LEU A 212 -109.83 -8.15 27.63
N GLU A 213 -109.80 -6.81 27.72
CA GLU A 213 -110.94 -6.02 28.21
C GLU A 213 -112.18 -6.22 27.34
N LEU A 214 -112.02 -6.24 26.01
CA LEU A 214 -113.12 -6.54 25.08
C LEU A 214 -113.65 -7.96 25.27
N GLU A 215 -112.78 -8.97 25.40
CA GLU A 215 -113.21 -10.35 25.69
C GLU A 215 -113.98 -10.46 27.02
N GLU A 216 -113.57 -9.72 28.05
CA GLU A 216 -114.27 -9.69 29.33
C GLU A 216 -115.65 -9.05 29.21
N GLN A 217 -115.77 -7.94 28.48
CA GLN A 217 -117.06 -7.30 28.18
C GLN A 217 -117.99 -8.25 27.43
N GLU A 218 -117.48 -8.98 26.43
CA GLU A 218 -118.25 -10.01 25.72
C GLU A 218 -118.72 -11.13 26.66
N ARG A 219 -117.86 -11.60 27.57
CA ARG A 219 -118.22 -12.62 28.57
C ARG A 219 -119.31 -12.12 29.52
N GLN A 220 -119.21 -10.87 29.97
CA GLN A 220 -120.22 -10.23 30.84
C GLN A 220 -121.57 -10.12 30.13
N LEU A 221 -121.60 -9.58 28.91
CA LEU A 221 -122.82 -9.51 28.08
C LEU A 221 -123.43 -10.90 27.87
N CYS A 222 -122.62 -11.90 27.52
CA CYS A 222 -123.10 -13.28 27.36
C CYS A 222 -123.67 -13.88 28.65
N ALA A 223 -123.16 -13.48 29.82
CA ALA A 223 -123.69 -13.92 31.11
C ALA A 223 -125.01 -13.22 31.45
N GLU A 224 -125.13 -11.92 31.15
CA GLU A 224 -126.38 -11.16 31.29
C GLU A 224 -127.48 -11.72 30.39
N PHE A 225 -127.18 -11.97 29.10
CA PHE A 225 -128.13 -12.62 28.19
C PHE A 225 -128.56 -14.00 28.71
N ARG A 226 -127.62 -14.81 29.23
CA ARG A 226 -127.96 -16.11 29.82
C ARG A 226 -128.84 -16.00 31.06
N ARG A 227 -128.59 -15.02 31.95
CA ARG A 227 -129.46 -14.75 33.10
C ARG A 227 -130.85 -14.28 32.67
N GLY A 228 -130.92 -13.34 31.72
CA GLY A 228 -132.18 -12.83 31.18
C GLY A 228 -133.03 -13.95 30.56
N LEU A 229 -132.41 -14.80 29.74
CA LEU A 229 -133.07 -16.00 29.19
C LEU A 229 -133.48 -16.99 30.29
N GLY A 230 -132.66 -17.16 31.34
CA GLY A 230 -132.99 -18.00 32.50
C GLY A 230 -134.21 -17.50 33.27
N SER A 231 -134.29 -16.20 33.55
CA SER A 231 -135.45 -15.57 34.19
C SER A 231 -136.70 -15.65 33.32
N PHE A 232 -136.57 -15.44 32.01
CA PHE A 232 -137.68 -15.58 31.06
C PHE A 232 -138.21 -17.03 31.02
N ASN A 233 -137.32 -18.02 30.97
CA ASN A 233 -137.69 -19.44 31.02
C ASN A 233 -138.35 -19.83 32.36
N GLN A 234 -137.91 -19.25 33.48
CA GLN A 234 -138.56 -19.45 34.78
C GLN A 234 -139.97 -18.86 34.80
N GLN A 235 -140.16 -17.67 34.21
CA GLN A 235 -141.48 -17.05 34.08
C GLN A 235 -142.41 -17.94 33.26
N LEU A 236 -141.94 -18.41 32.09
CA LEU A 236 -142.69 -19.37 31.26
C LEU A 236 -143.04 -20.66 32.03
N ALA A 237 -142.13 -21.18 32.84
CA ALA A 237 -142.37 -22.38 33.64
C ALA A 237 -143.39 -22.16 34.77
N TYR A 238 -143.45 -20.96 35.35
CA TYR A 238 -144.49 -20.56 36.30
C TYR A 238 -145.85 -20.45 35.61
N ASP A 239 -145.90 -19.78 34.46
CA ASP A 239 -147.14 -19.61 33.69
C ASP A 239 -147.71 -20.98 33.22
N HIS A 240 -146.85 -21.93 32.86
CA HIS A 240 -147.24 -23.31 32.51
C HIS A 240 -147.74 -24.15 33.69
N LYS A 241 -147.38 -23.82 34.94
CA LYS A 241 -147.85 -24.53 36.16
C LYS A 241 -149.11 -23.90 36.78
N ALA A 242 -149.48 -22.70 36.34
CA ALA A 242 -150.71 -22.02 36.75
C ALA A 242 -151.94 -22.39 35.89
N GLN A 243 -151.79 -23.35 34.97
CA GLN A 243 -152.84 -23.98 34.16
C GLN A 243 -153.08 -25.41 34.61
#